data_AF-A0A2I0P972-F1
#
_entry.id   AF-A0A2I0P972-F1
#
_cell.length_a   1.000
_cell.length_b   1.000
_cell.length_c   1.000
_cell.angle_alpha   90.00
_cell.angle_beta   90.00
_cell.angle_gamma   90.00
#
_symmetry.space_group_name_H-M   'P 1'
#
loop_
_entity.id
_entity.type
_entity.pdbx_description
1 polymer ?
#
loop_
_entity_poly.entity_id
_entity_poly.type
_entity_poly.pdbx_seq_one_letter_code
_entity_poly.pdbx_strand_id
1 'polypeptide(L)'
;MHPIIREKIPDLAGIAARHRARRLGVFGSATGDRFDPASSDIDFVVEFEPMAPVEHARAYFGLAEDLARAFGRKIDLVELSAVWMRSSAGR
;
A
#
# COMPACT_ATOMS: atom_id res chain seq x y z
N MET A 1 -12.07 -1.49 10.59
CA MET A 1 -11.72 -1.97 9.22
C MET A 1 -12.98 -2.41 8.51
N HIS A 2 -13.31 -1.76 7.39
CA HIS A 2 -14.55 -1.97 6.64
C HIS A 2 -14.62 -3.37 5.98
N PRO A 3 -15.81 -4.02 5.86
CA PRO A 3 -15.96 -5.37 5.29
C PRO A 3 -15.33 -5.54 3.89
N ILE A 4 -15.48 -4.53 3.03
CA ILE A 4 -14.93 -4.53 1.66
C ILE A 4 -13.39 -4.67 1.62
N ILE A 5 -12.70 -4.18 2.66
CA ILE A 5 -11.25 -4.33 2.79
C ILE A 5 -10.95 -5.74 3.28
N ARG A 6 -11.69 -6.21 4.27
CA ARG A 6 -11.51 -7.53 4.89
C ARG A 6 -11.71 -8.69 3.91
N GLU A 7 -12.68 -8.58 3.00
CA GLU A 7 -12.94 -9.58 1.96
C GLU A 7 -11.84 -9.67 0.91
N LYS A 8 -11.10 -8.57 0.69
CA LYS A 8 -10.01 -8.49 -0.29
C LYS A 8 -8.65 -8.87 0.27
N ILE A 9 -8.50 -8.98 1.60
CA ILE A 9 -7.23 -9.35 2.27
C ILE A 9 -6.54 -10.57 1.66
N PRO A 10 -7.24 -11.68 1.33
CA PRO A 10 -6.59 -12.85 0.74
C PRO A 10 -5.89 -12.54 -0.59
N ASP A 11 -6.50 -11.69 -1.43
CA ASP A 11 -5.96 -11.30 -2.73
C ASP A 11 -4.72 -10.40 -2.58
N LEU A 12 -4.68 -9.60 -1.52
CA LEU A 12 -3.57 -8.66 -1.24
C LEU A 12 -2.25 -9.37 -0.94
N ALA A 13 -2.28 -10.51 -0.26
CA ALA A 13 -1.06 -11.25 0.04
C ALA A 13 -0.36 -11.75 -1.24
N GLY A 14 -1.16 -12.24 -2.20
CA GLY A 14 -0.64 -12.66 -3.50
C GLY A 14 -0.11 -11.49 -4.32
N ILE A 15 -0.83 -10.37 -4.35
CA ILE A 15 -0.39 -9.13 -5.01
C ILE A 15 0.94 -8.64 -4.40
N ALA A 16 1.01 -8.54 -3.07
CA ALA A 16 2.20 -8.07 -2.35
C ALA A 16 3.43 -8.95 -2.66
N ALA A 17 3.27 -10.27 -2.62
CA ALA A 17 4.36 -11.21 -2.90
C ALA A 17 4.90 -11.08 -4.34
N ARG A 18 4.02 -10.88 -5.35
CA ARG A 18 4.44 -10.69 -6.75
C ARG A 18 5.35 -9.48 -6.95
N HIS A 19 5.14 -8.44 -6.15
CA HIS A 19 5.89 -7.18 -6.23
C HIS A 19 7.02 -7.08 -5.19
N ARG A 20 7.41 -8.20 -4.55
CA ARG A 20 8.46 -8.23 -3.49
C ARG A 20 8.21 -7.21 -2.38
N ALA A 21 6.94 -7.00 -2.04
CA ALA A 21 6.57 -6.23 -0.87
C ALA A 21 6.80 -7.08 0.39
N ARG A 22 7.79 -6.69 1.19
CA ARG A 22 8.08 -7.27 2.50
C ARG A 22 6.91 -7.09 3.46
N ARG A 23 6.26 -5.93 3.42
CA ARG A 23 5.07 -5.61 4.22
C ARG A 23 4.11 -4.77 3.39
N LEU A 24 2.82 -5.09 3.51
CA LEU A 24 1.73 -4.28 2.98
C LEU A 24 0.71 -4.08 4.11
N GLY A 25 0.30 -2.84 4.33
CA GLY A 25 -0.71 -2.47 5.31
C GLY A 25 -1.70 -1.48 4.73
N VAL A 26 -2.86 -1.40 5.36
CA VAL A 26 -3.87 -0.35 5.11
C VAL A 26 -3.84 0.61 6.28
N PHE A 27 -3.84 1.91 6.02
CA PHE A 27 -3.90 2.92 7.06
C PHE A 27 -4.95 3.99 6.72
N GLY A 28 -5.02 5.05 7.54
CA GLY A 28 -5.87 6.20 7.25
C GLY A 28 -7.36 5.94 7.44
N SER A 29 -8.17 6.71 6.70
CA SER A 29 -9.64 6.78 6.86
C SER A 29 -10.35 5.43 6.62
N ALA A 30 -9.73 4.55 5.83
CA ALA A 30 -10.13 3.18 5.55
C ALA A 30 -10.22 2.27 6.80
N THR A 31 -9.62 2.69 7.92
CA THR A 31 -9.64 1.93 9.18
C THR A 31 -10.82 2.26 10.09
N GLY A 32 -11.53 3.37 9.88
CA GLY A 32 -12.60 3.87 10.74
C GLY A 32 -13.97 4.04 10.06
N ASP A 33 -14.94 4.58 10.79
CA ASP A 33 -16.37 4.60 10.42
C ASP A 33 -16.74 5.66 9.37
N ARG A 34 -15.77 6.47 8.93
CA ARG A 34 -15.95 7.53 7.92
C ARG A 34 -15.57 7.09 6.50
N PHE A 35 -15.20 5.83 6.32
CA PHE A 35 -14.88 5.30 4.99
C PHE A 35 -16.16 5.22 4.15
N ASP A 36 -16.23 6.02 3.10
CA ASP A 36 -17.28 5.94 2.09
C ASP A 36 -16.85 4.97 0.98
N PRO A 37 -17.52 3.80 0.84
CA PRO A 37 -17.23 2.84 -0.22
C PRO A 37 -17.40 3.39 -1.63
N ALA A 38 -18.15 4.49 -1.82
CA ALA A 38 -18.37 5.11 -3.13
C ALA A 38 -17.29 6.13 -3.50
N SER A 39 -16.77 6.90 -2.53
CA SER A 39 -15.90 8.06 -2.83
C SER A 39 -14.51 8.06 -2.19
N SER A 40 -14.28 7.30 -1.11
CA SER A 40 -13.01 7.36 -0.37
C SER A 40 -11.88 6.58 -1.07
N ASP A 41 -10.73 7.22 -1.26
CA ASP A 41 -9.48 6.56 -1.63
C ASP A 41 -9.05 5.59 -0.50
N ILE A 42 -8.25 4.56 -0.84
CA ILE A 42 -7.69 3.61 0.14
C ILE A 42 -6.19 3.86 0.27
N ASP A 43 -5.75 4.16 1.49
CA ASP A 43 -4.35 4.42 1.80
C ASP A 43 -3.61 3.13 2.15
N PHE A 44 -2.60 2.79 1.36
CA PHE A 44 -1.72 1.64 1.52
C PHE A 44 -0.32 2.06 1.90
N VAL A 45 0.24 1.36 2.88
CA VAL A 45 1.64 1.50 3.25
C VAL A 45 2.40 0.25 2.83
N VAL A 46 3.53 0.42 2.16
CA VAL A 46 4.37 -0.67 1.69
C VAL A 46 5.80 -0.54 2.19
N GLU A 47 6.42 -1.69 2.42
CA GLU A 47 7.86 -1.83 2.57
C GLU A 47 8.33 -2.88 1.58
N PHE A 48 9.29 -2.52 0.73
CA PHE A 48 9.86 -3.43 -0.27
C PHE A 48 11.11 -4.13 0.26
N GLU A 49 11.42 -5.27 -0.34
CA GLU A 49 12.76 -5.86 -0.23
C GLU A 49 13.83 -4.97 -0.90
N PRO A 50 15.10 -5.05 -0.47
CA PRO A 50 16.19 -4.35 -1.14
C PRO A 50 16.31 -4.76 -2.61
N MET A 51 16.28 -3.79 -3.51
CA MET A 51 16.29 -3.98 -4.97
C MET A 51 17.09 -2.87 -5.65
N ALA A 52 17.52 -3.08 -6.89
CA ALA A 52 18.09 -1.99 -7.68
C ALA A 52 17.01 -0.92 -7.95
N PRO A 53 17.36 0.38 -8.09
CA PRO A 53 16.39 1.45 -8.26
C PRO A 53 15.37 1.24 -9.38
N VAL A 54 15.80 0.64 -10.50
CA VAL A 54 14.93 0.34 -11.65
C VAL A 54 13.93 -0.77 -11.33
N GLU A 55 14.36 -1.81 -10.62
CA GLU A 55 13.48 -2.91 -10.19
C GLU A 55 12.49 -2.42 -9.13
N HIS A 56 12.96 -1.61 -8.18
CA HIS A 56 12.14 -1.01 -7.14
C HIS A 56 11.04 -0.11 -7.73
N ALA A 57 11.37 0.77 -8.68
CA ALA A 57 10.37 1.58 -9.37
C ALA A 57 9.30 0.73 -10.09
N ARG A 58 9.72 -0.36 -10.76
CA ARG A 58 8.79 -1.29 -11.42
C ARG A 58 7.87 -1.99 -10.41
N ALA A 59 8.42 -2.44 -9.29
CA ALA A 59 7.66 -3.06 -8.21
C ALA A 59 6.65 -2.08 -7.59
N TYR A 60 7.05 -0.82 -7.36
CA TYR A 60 6.18 0.22 -6.82
C TYR A 60 4.99 0.50 -7.74
N PHE A 61 5.24 0.81 -9.03
CA PHE A 61 4.17 1.13 -9.97
C PHE A 61 3.29 -0.09 -10.29
N GLY A 62 3.89 -1.29 -10.37
CA GLY A 62 3.14 -2.53 -10.56
C GLY A 62 2.22 -2.85 -9.39
N LEU A 63 2.70 -2.65 -8.16
CA LEU A 63 1.89 -2.84 -6.96
C LEU A 63 0.73 -1.85 -6.91
N ALA A 64 0.99 -0.57 -7.17
CA ALA A 64 -0.04 0.45 -7.16
C ALA A 64 -1.16 0.16 -8.18
N GLU A 65 -0.80 -0.28 -9.39
CA GLU A 65 -1.76 -0.64 -10.43
C GLU A 65 -2.58 -1.88 -10.08
N ASP A 66 -1.92 -2.94 -9.59
CA ASP A 66 -2.61 -4.17 -9.17
C ASP A 66 -3.58 -3.92 -8.01
N LEU A 67 -3.19 -3.09 -7.04
CA LEU A 67 -4.05 -2.69 -5.94
C LEU A 67 -5.26 -1.87 -6.44
N ALA A 68 -5.03 -0.86 -7.28
CA ALA A 68 -6.12 -0.06 -7.85
C ALA A 68 -7.13 -0.94 -8.63
N ARG A 69 -6.63 -1.93 -9.39
CA ARG A 69 -7.47 -2.91 -10.10
C ARG A 69 -8.23 -3.82 -9.13
N ALA A 70 -7.59 -4.30 -8.06
CA ALA A 70 -8.24 -5.19 -7.08
C ALA A 70 -9.41 -4.51 -6.34
N PHE A 71 -9.31 -3.20 -6.11
CA PHE A 71 -10.36 -2.40 -5.46
C PHE A 71 -11.27 -1.65 -6.44
N GLY A 72 -10.97 -1.66 -7.74
CA GLY A 72 -11.74 -0.95 -8.76
C GLY A 72 -11.78 0.57 -8.56
N ARG A 73 -10.79 1.14 -7.87
CA ARG A 73 -10.78 2.55 -7.48
C ARG A 73 -9.37 3.08 -7.27
N LYS A 74 -9.27 4.39 -7.12
CA LYS A 74 -8.01 5.07 -6.81
C LYS A 74 -7.51 4.68 -5.42
N ILE A 75 -6.22 4.42 -5.33
CA ILE A 75 -5.51 4.09 -4.08
C ILE A 75 -4.37 5.09 -3.91
N ASP A 76 -3.98 5.34 -2.67
CA ASP A 76 -2.73 6.02 -2.34
C ASP A 76 -1.73 5.00 -1.81
N LEU A 77 -0.50 5.00 -2.31
CA LEU A 77 0.54 4.03 -1.93
C LEU A 77 1.76 4.78 -1.41
N VAL A 78 2.05 4.61 -0.12
CA VAL A 78 3.17 5.27 0.55
C VAL A 78 4.20 4.23 0.97
N GLU A 79 5.48 4.49 0.67
CA GLU A 79 6.56 3.61 1.10
C GLU A 79 7.14 4.02 2.47
N LEU A 80 7.29 3.06 3.39
CA LEU A 80 7.81 3.31 4.75
C LEU A 80 9.22 3.89 4.78
N SER A 81 10.06 3.50 3.81
CA SER A 81 11.43 4.02 3.69
C SER A 81 11.45 5.53 3.45
N ALA A 82 10.44 6.08 2.78
CA ALA A 82 10.29 7.51 2.54
C ALA A 82 9.80 8.28 3.77
N VAL A 83 9.08 7.63 4.69
CA VAL A 83 8.50 8.26 5.88
C VAL A 83 9.55 8.47 6.99
N TRP A 84 10.66 7.73 6.99
CA TRP A 84 11.71 7.84 8.02
C TRP A 84 12.80 8.90 7.75
N MET A 85 12.72 9.69 6.68
CA MET A 85 13.64 10.81 6.42
C MET A 85 13.36 12.07 7.26
N ARG A 86 12.91 11.94 8.52
CA ARG A 86 12.79 13.06 9.47
C ARG A 86 13.03 12.73 10.94
N SER A 87 13.98 11.84 11.26
CA SER A 87 14.44 11.71 12.66
C SER A 87 15.86 11.15 12.85
N SER A 88 16.79 11.45 11.94
CA SER A 88 18.21 11.15 12.16
C SER A 88 19.09 12.36 11.83
N ALA A 89 18.84 13.46 12.52
CA ALA A 89 19.83 14.53 12.72
C ALA A 89 19.72 14.95 14.19
N GLY A 90 20.71 14.56 14.99
CA GLY A 90 20.76 14.86 16.43
C GLY A 90 21.43 13.76 17.24
N ARG A 91 22.70 13.47 16.94
CA ARG A 91 23.67 13.08 17.97
C ARG A 91 24.63 14.25 18.12
#